data_AF-A0A7J8DNL3-F1
#
_entry.id   AF-A0A7J8DNL3-F1
#
_cell.length_a   1.000
_cell.length_b   1.000
_cell.length_c   1.000
_cell.angle_alpha   90.00
_cell.angle_beta   90.00
_cell.angle_gamma   90.00
#
_symmetry.space_group_name_H-M   'P 1'
#
loop_
_entity.id
_entity.type
_entity.pdbx_description
1 polymer ?
#
loop_
_entity_poly.entity_id
_entity_poly.type
_entity_poly.pdbx_seq_one_letter_code
_entity_poly.pdbx_strand_id
1 'polypeptide(L)'
;METLYNIEQRDAEFQEHEKILSPDFLSVAQIIEMLAEDVDGVQRKLAMFLNFKNLKTCLQEDILLDYYVSGFLWARGMDFSVTQYSKFMTLLDMLLHNLRTLHVSLEDSLKWVGEVMAEIGPSHLQKNEKWNVFDIKQANAIIDYLKISLFQHYKLYEFLFYSAREEIVLGTEQIIEVVKPSGGLFPNPLEEGISFDIYSTFIEPPPILHTEIKRLDQEQGPMESQPEASPSDTDALVGFTIEDVKSVLAQVTDDILISIQTEINEKLQIQEEAFNARIEKLKKA
;
A
#
# COMPACT_ATOMS: atom_id res chain seq x y z
N MET A 1 -1.19 -47.18 -40.75
CA MET A 1 -0.77 -45.78 -41.03
C MET A 1 -1.54 -44.77 -40.17
N GLU A 2 -2.65 -45.12 -39.51
CA GLU A 2 -3.35 -44.26 -38.53
C GLU A 2 -2.81 -44.39 -37.08
N THR A 3 -2.02 -45.40 -36.78
CA THR A 3 -1.46 -45.62 -35.44
C THR A 3 -0.16 -44.86 -35.16
N LEU A 4 0.56 -44.40 -36.19
CA LEU A 4 1.76 -43.56 -36.03
C LEU A 4 1.40 -42.08 -35.92
N TYR A 5 0.36 -41.64 -36.64
CA TYR A 5 -0.13 -40.26 -36.59
C TYR A 5 -0.72 -39.89 -35.21
N ASN A 6 -1.33 -40.86 -34.52
CA ASN A 6 -1.88 -40.69 -33.18
C ASN A 6 -0.85 -40.75 -32.04
N ILE A 7 0.40 -41.18 -32.31
CA ILE A 7 1.48 -41.13 -31.31
C ILE A 7 2.21 -39.79 -31.40
N GLU A 8 2.43 -39.27 -32.61
CA GLU A 8 3.01 -37.94 -32.80
C GLU A 8 2.07 -36.80 -32.36
N GLN A 9 0.74 -36.94 -32.53
CA GLN A 9 -0.21 -35.96 -31.97
C GLN A 9 -0.30 -36.02 -30.44
N ARG A 10 -0.16 -37.22 -29.84
CA ARG A 10 -0.19 -37.36 -28.38
C ARG A 10 1.11 -36.90 -27.73
N ASP A 11 2.24 -36.89 -28.44
CA ASP A 11 3.49 -36.29 -27.95
C ASP A 11 3.55 -34.77 -28.22
N ALA A 12 2.83 -34.26 -29.22
CA ALA A 12 2.71 -32.83 -29.50
C ALA A 12 1.71 -32.10 -28.58
N GLU A 13 0.64 -32.77 -28.11
CA GLU A 13 -0.32 -32.20 -27.14
C GLU A 13 0.22 -32.17 -25.69
N PHE A 14 1.40 -32.74 -25.42
CA PHE A 14 2.07 -32.68 -24.11
C PHE A 14 3.22 -31.64 -24.05
N GLN A 15 3.37 -30.78 -25.07
CA GLN A 15 4.46 -29.80 -25.18
C GLN A 15 4.06 -28.31 -25.04
N GLU A 16 2.93 -28.01 -24.39
CA GLU A 16 2.67 -26.66 -23.87
C GLU A 16 2.23 -26.70 -22.41
N HIS A 17 3.00 -27.38 -21.55
CA HIS A 17 3.04 -26.98 -20.15
C HIS A 17 3.94 -25.74 -20.07
N GLU A 18 3.32 -24.57 -20.23
CA GLU A 18 3.90 -23.30 -19.79
C GLU A 18 4.35 -23.52 -18.34
N LYS A 19 5.67 -23.57 -18.11
CA LYS A 19 6.21 -23.85 -16.77
C LYS A 19 5.63 -22.79 -15.83
N ILE A 20 5.03 -23.19 -14.71
CA ILE A 20 4.26 -22.30 -13.82
C ILE A 20 5.07 -21.08 -13.32
N LEU A 21 6.41 -21.14 -13.39
CA LEU A 21 7.33 -20.04 -13.06
C LEU A 21 8.24 -19.69 -14.25
N SER A 22 7.67 -19.43 -15.43
CA SER A 22 8.39 -18.92 -16.60
C SER A 22 7.56 -17.83 -17.29
N PRO A 23 8.19 -16.72 -17.76
CA PRO A 23 9.62 -16.42 -17.71
C PRO A 23 10.14 -16.08 -16.29
N ASP A 24 11.46 -16.15 -16.12
CA ASP A 24 12.10 -15.78 -14.85
C ASP A 24 12.05 -14.26 -14.62
N PHE A 25 11.69 -13.84 -13.40
CA PHE A 25 11.62 -12.44 -13.01
C PHE A 25 13.00 -11.76 -12.96
N LEU A 26 13.98 -12.42 -12.34
CA LEU A 26 15.37 -11.96 -12.28
C LEU A 26 16.27 -12.87 -13.11
N SER A 27 17.14 -12.26 -13.90
CA SER A 27 18.19 -13.00 -14.62
C SER A 27 19.28 -13.51 -13.67
N VAL A 28 19.96 -14.58 -14.09
CA VAL A 28 21.13 -15.14 -13.41
C VAL A 28 22.19 -14.07 -13.13
N ALA A 29 22.45 -13.18 -14.09
CA ALA A 29 23.42 -12.10 -13.93
C ALA A 29 23.03 -11.14 -12.81
N GLN A 30 21.77 -10.70 -12.78
CA GLN A 30 21.25 -9.80 -11.74
C GLN A 30 21.32 -10.43 -10.35
N ILE A 31 21.00 -11.72 -10.22
CA ILE A 31 21.08 -12.44 -8.94
C ILE A 31 22.52 -12.48 -8.45
N ILE A 32 23.47 -12.87 -9.29
CA ILE A 32 24.90 -12.93 -8.92
C ILE A 32 25.42 -11.54 -8.52
N GLU A 33 25.03 -10.51 -9.26
CA GLU A 33 25.44 -9.13 -9.01
C GLU A 33 24.87 -8.58 -7.69
N MET A 34 23.66 -8.97 -7.30
CA MET A 34 23.04 -8.57 -6.03
C MET A 34 23.54 -9.41 -4.84
N LEU A 35 23.92 -10.67 -5.05
CA LEU A 35 24.51 -11.52 -4.01
C LEU A 35 25.85 -10.97 -3.48
N ALA A 36 26.57 -10.21 -4.30
CA ALA A 36 27.83 -9.57 -3.93
C ALA A 36 27.66 -8.26 -3.13
N GLU A 37 26.44 -7.77 -2.96
CA GLU A 37 26.14 -6.47 -2.37
C GLU A 37 25.66 -6.59 -0.91
N ASP A 38 25.79 -5.47 -0.19
CA ASP A 38 25.14 -5.28 1.11
C ASP A 38 23.64 -5.00 0.95
N VAL A 39 22.95 -4.81 2.08
CA VAL A 39 21.48 -4.57 2.10
C VAL A 39 21.11 -3.35 1.26
N ASP A 40 21.83 -2.24 1.41
CA ASP A 40 21.59 -1.00 0.68
C ASP A 40 21.85 -1.17 -0.83
N GLY A 41 22.89 -1.93 -1.21
CA GLY A 41 23.20 -2.26 -2.59
C GLY A 41 22.11 -3.09 -3.25
N VAL A 42 21.59 -4.12 -2.56
CA VAL A 42 20.45 -4.92 -3.05
C VAL A 42 19.23 -4.03 -3.26
N GLN A 43 18.89 -3.18 -2.28
CA GLN A 43 17.75 -2.26 -2.38
C GLN A 43 17.89 -1.31 -3.57
N ARG A 44 19.05 -0.69 -3.78
CA ARG A 44 19.29 0.19 -4.94
C ARG A 44 19.13 -0.55 -6.27
N LYS A 45 19.69 -1.76 -6.39
CA LYS A 45 19.62 -2.55 -7.63
C LYS A 45 18.18 -3.00 -7.94
N LEU A 46 17.44 -3.47 -6.94
CA LEU A 46 16.03 -3.83 -7.11
C LEU A 46 15.17 -2.62 -7.46
N ALA A 47 15.37 -1.47 -6.81
CA ALA A 47 14.66 -0.24 -7.15
C ALA A 47 14.89 0.18 -8.60
N MET A 48 16.16 0.09 -9.06
CA MET A 48 16.52 0.41 -10.44
C MET A 48 15.92 -0.59 -11.44
N PHE A 49 15.95 -1.88 -11.13
CA PHE A 49 15.37 -2.93 -11.97
C PHE A 49 13.84 -2.79 -12.11
N LEU A 50 13.15 -2.54 -10.99
CA LEU A 50 11.70 -2.33 -10.94
C LEU A 50 11.29 -0.96 -11.51
N ASN A 51 12.25 -0.09 -11.81
CA ASN A 51 12.03 1.27 -12.31
C ASN A 51 11.15 2.12 -11.36
N PHE A 52 11.32 1.94 -10.05
CA PHE A 52 10.66 2.76 -9.04
C PHE A 52 11.37 4.10 -8.91
N LYS A 53 10.61 5.19 -9.05
CA LYS A 53 11.14 6.57 -9.12
C LYS A 53 10.68 7.43 -7.96
N ASN A 54 9.59 7.04 -7.32
CA ASN A 54 8.84 7.87 -6.38
C ASN A 54 8.82 7.24 -4.98
N LEU A 55 9.86 6.53 -4.57
CA LEU A 55 9.90 5.83 -3.26
C LEU A 55 9.57 6.74 -2.06
N LYS A 56 9.87 8.05 -2.14
CA LYS A 56 9.58 9.01 -1.07
C LYS A 56 8.12 9.47 -1.00
N THR A 57 7.37 9.33 -2.09
CA THR A 57 6.02 9.90 -2.24
C THR A 57 4.98 8.83 -2.59
N CYS A 58 5.40 7.70 -3.13
CA CYS A 58 4.57 6.56 -3.50
C CYS A 58 4.78 5.41 -2.51
N LEU A 59 3.90 5.32 -1.52
CA LEU A 59 3.92 4.24 -0.53
C LEU A 59 3.80 2.85 -1.17
N GLN A 60 3.14 2.73 -2.32
CA GLN A 60 3.02 1.44 -3.03
C GLN A 60 4.37 0.98 -3.59
N GLU A 61 5.12 1.87 -4.25
CA GLU A 61 6.47 1.55 -4.74
C GLU A 61 7.41 1.18 -3.59
N ASP A 62 7.33 1.92 -2.48
CA ASP A 62 8.16 1.69 -1.29
C ASP A 62 7.90 0.33 -0.63
N ILE A 63 6.62 -0.01 -0.39
CA ILE A 63 6.24 -1.30 0.19
C ILE A 63 6.59 -2.47 -0.75
N LEU A 64 6.39 -2.32 -2.06
CA LEU A 64 6.78 -3.35 -3.03
C LEU A 64 8.29 -3.57 -2.98
N LEU A 65 9.08 -2.49 -2.98
CA LEU A 65 10.53 -2.59 -2.91
C LEU A 65 10.97 -3.31 -1.63
N ASP A 66 10.40 -2.92 -0.48
CA ASP A 66 10.70 -3.55 0.81
C ASP A 66 10.41 -5.05 0.80
N TYR A 67 9.30 -5.46 0.18
CA TYR A 67 8.94 -6.87 0.06
C TYR A 67 9.90 -7.66 -0.84
N TYR A 68 10.28 -7.12 -2.01
CA TYR A 68 11.27 -7.78 -2.88
C TYR A 68 12.65 -7.85 -2.23
N VAL A 69 13.08 -6.79 -1.55
CA VAL A 69 14.36 -6.77 -0.81
C VAL A 69 14.31 -7.82 0.29
N SER A 70 13.30 -7.79 1.15
CA SER A 70 13.12 -8.76 2.25
C SER A 70 13.12 -10.20 1.75
N GLY A 71 12.41 -10.48 0.65
CA GLY A 71 12.43 -11.79 0.00
C GLY A 71 13.83 -12.20 -0.46
N PHE A 72 14.54 -11.31 -1.16
CA PHE A 72 15.89 -11.59 -1.64
C PHE A 72 16.88 -11.86 -0.49
N LEU A 73 16.82 -11.06 0.58
CA LEU A 73 17.69 -11.23 1.74
C LEU A 73 17.32 -12.48 2.55
N TRP A 74 16.04 -12.82 2.64
CA TRP A 74 15.58 -14.06 3.27
C TRP A 74 16.09 -15.29 2.52
N ALA A 75 15.96 -15.32 1.19
CA ALA A 75 16.51 -16.38 0.35
C ALA A 75 18.04 -16.51 0.50
N ARG A 76 18.72 -15.40 0.81
CA ARG A 76 20.15 -15.37 1.13
C ARG A 76 20.48 -16.07 2.44
N GLY A 77 19.68 -15.83 3.47
CA GLY A 77 19.81 -16.53 4.75
C GLY A 77 19.52 -18.04 4.65
N MET A 78 18.82 -18.46 3.59
CA MET A 78 18.51 -19.87 3.32
C MET A 78 19.53 -20.58 2.41
N ASP A 79 20.60 -19.90 2.01
CA ASP A 79 21.66 -20.41 1.12
C ASP A 79 21.13 -21.00 -0.20
N PHE A 80 20.12 -20.36 -0.80
CA PHE A 80 19.57 -20.80 -2.07
C PHE A 80 20.58 -20.72 -3.21
N SER A 81 20.58 -21.73 -4.08
CA SER A 81 21.32 -21.67 -5.35
C SER A 81 20.76 -20.57 -6.27
N VAL A 82 21.53 -20.11 -7.25
CA VAL A 82 21.09 -19.06 -8.19
C VAL A 82 19.79 -19.44 -8.92
N THR A 83 19.62 -20.73 -9.27
CA THR A 83 18.39 -21.24 -9.86
C THR A 83 17.20 -21.16 -8.89
N GLN A 84 17.43 -21.54 -7.63
CA GLN A 84 16.41 -21.44 -6.58
C GLN A 84 16.00 -20.00 -6.31
N TYR A 85 16.97 -19.08 -6.28
CA TYR A 85 16.70 -17.64 -6.23
C TYR A 85 15.79 -17.18 -7.35
N SER A 86 16.12 -17.54 -8.59
CA SER A 86 15.32 -17.17 -9.76
C SER A 86 13.87 -17.62 -9.60
N LYS A 87 13.65 -18.88 -9.20
CA LYS A 87 12.30 -19.43 -9.02
C LYS A 87 11.56 -18.84 -7.84
N PHE A 88 12.23 -18.64 -6.71
CA PHE A 88 11.63 -18.01 -5.54
C PHE A 88 11.25 -16.56 -5.81
N MET A 89 12.12 -15.77 -6.44
CA MET A 89 11.82 -14.38 -6.77
C MET A 89 10.73 -14.26 -7.82
N THR A 90 10.65 -15.19 -8.77
CA THR A 90 9.53 -15.28 -9.72
C THR A 90 8.22 -15.62 -9.02
N LEU A 91 8.23 -16.54 -8.05
CA LEU A 91 7.06 -16.85 -7.22
C LEU A 91 6.57 -15.61 -6.45
N LEU A 92 7.48 -14.82 -5.85
CA LEU A 92 7.11 -13.58 -5.16
C LEU A 92 6.50 -12.56 -6.12
N ASP A 93 7.12 -12.38 -7.29
CA ASP A 93 6.65 -11.45 -8.31
C ASP A 93 5.23 -11.79 -8.78
N MET A 94 4.97 -13.06 -9.09
CA MET A 94 3.64 -13.51 -9.51
C MET A 94 2.59 -13.32 -8.42
N LEU A 95 2.92 -13.60 -7.16
CA LEU A 95 2.00 -13.37 -6.04
C LEU A 95 1.65 -11.89 -5.88
N LEU A 96 2.65 -11.02 -5.90
CA LEU A 96 2.45 -9.58 -5.81
C LEU A 96 1.72 -9.04 -7.04
N HIS A 97 2.02 -9.56 -8.23
CA HIS A 97 1.31 -9.22 -9.46
C HIS A 97 -0.17 -9.56 -9.33
N ASN A 98 -0.50 -10.81 -8.99
CA ASN A 98 -1.88 -11.28 -8.82
C ASN A 98 -2.65 -10.43 -7.80
N LEU A 99 -1.99 -10.06 -6.71
CA LEU A 99 -2.57 -9.21 -5.67
C LEU A 99 -2.77 -7.77 -6.13
N ARG A 100 -1.94 -7.24 -7.02
CA ARG A 100 -2.03 -5.84 -7.50
C ARG A 100 -2.95 -5.70 -8.71
N THR A 101 -2.97 -6.67 -9.61
CA THR A 101 -3.65 -6.54 -10.93
C THR A 101 -4.93 -7.35 -11.03
N LEU A 102 -4.96 -8.54 -10.43
CA LEU A 102 -6.05 -9.50 -10.61
C LEU A 102 -7.02 -9.56 -9.43
N HIS A 103 -6.71 -8.88 -8.32
CA HIS A 103 -7.52 -8.86 -7.10
C HIS A 103 -7.88 -10.28 -6.63
N VAL A 104 -6.92 -11.20 -6.73
CA VAL A 104 -7.12 -12.60 -6.37
C VAL A 104 -7.41 -12.69 -4.87
N SER A 105 -8.39 -13.51 -4.48
CA SER A 105 -8.72 -13.72 -3.06
C SER A 105 -7.60 -14.46 -2.34
N LEU A 106 -7.54 -14.37 -1.00
CA LEU A 106 -6.57 -15.15 -0.22
C LEU A 106 -6.73 -16.67 -0.46
N GLU A 107 -7.96 -17.16 -0.58
CA GLU A 107 -8.25 -18.58 -0.83
C GLU A 107 -7.68 -19.03 -2.18
N ASP A 108 -7.94 -18.27 -3.24
CA ASP A 108 -7.43 -18.57 -4.58
C ASP A 108 -5.90 -18.46 -4.65
N SER A 109 -5.31 -17.48 -3.96
CA SER A 109 -3.86 -17.32 -3.85
C SER A 109 -3.21 -18.52 -3.14
N LEU A 110 -3.82 -19.03 -2.05
CA LEU A 110 -3.33 -20.21 -1.35
C LEU A 110 -3.44 -21.47 -2.21
N LYS A 111 -4.54 -21.62 -2.96
CA LYS A 111 -4.72 -22.72 -3.91
C LYS A 111 -3.64 -22.68 -4.99
N TRP A 112 -3.41 -21.52 -5.59
CA TRP A 112 -2.37 -21.35 -6.61
C TRP A 112 -0.97 -21.67 -6.08
N VAL A 113 -0.61 -21.22 -4.86
CA VAL A 113 0.67 -21.62 -4.23
C VAL A 113 0.74 -23.12 -4.02
N GLY A 114 -0.36 -23.77 -3.62
CA GLY A 114 -0.43 -25.23 -3.49
C GLY A 114 -0.13 -25.95 -4.81
N GLU A 115 -0.68 -25.46 -5.92
CA GLU A 115 -0.42 -25.99 -7.26
C GLU A 115 1.05 -25.78 -7.68
N VAL A 116 1.58 -24.57 -7.48
CA VAL A 116 2.99 -24.25 -7.78
C VAL A 116 3.94 -25.13 -6.98
N MET A 117 3.69 -25.29 -5.67
CA MET A 117 4.53 -26.09 -4.76
C MET A 117 4.47 -27.59 -5.08
N ALA A 118 3.35 -28.07 -5.62
CA ALA A 118 3.24 -29.45 -6.08
C ALA A 118 4.06 -29.70 -7.36
N GLU A 119 4.24 -28.68 -8.21
CA GLU A 119 5.05 -28.78 -9.43
C GLU A 119 6.55 -28.63 -9.19
N ILE A 120 6.96 -27.66 -8.35
CA ILE A 120 8.39 -27.35 -8.12
C ILE A 120 9.00 -28.12 -6.93
N GLY A 121 8.13 -28.68 -6.09
CA GLY A 121 8.50 -29.46 -4.91
C GLY A 121 8.87 -30.91 -5.25
N PRO A 122 9.38 -31.66 -4.27
CA PRO A 122 9.85 -33.02 -4.48
C PRO A 122 8.71 -33.96 -4.86
N SER A 123 8.71 -34.39 -6.13
CA SER A 123 7.73 -35.34 -6.67
C SER A 123 7.83 -36.70 -5.96
N HIS A 124 6.73 -37.19 -5.40
CA HIS A 124 6.65 -38.55 -4.79
C HIS A 124 6.75 -39.67 -5.84
N LEU A 125 6.53 -39.33 -7.11
CA LEU A 125 6.62 -40.21 -8.26
C LEU A 125 7.93 -39.90 -9.00
N GLN A 126 8.80 -40.90 -9.12
CA GLN A 126 10.12 -40.89 -9.79
C GLN A 126 10.12 -40.48 -11.28
N LYS A 127 9.11 -39.77 -11.78
CA LYS A 127 9.00 -39.48 -13.21
C LYS A 127 9.80 -38.28 -13.68
N ASN A 128 10.39 -37.47 -12.80
CA ASN A 128 10.97 -36.20 -13.22
C ASN A 128 12.00 -35.62 -12.22
N GLU A 129 13.13 -36.32 -12.00
CA GLU A 129 14.26 -35.83 -11.18
C GLU A 129 14.78 -34.42 -11.60
N LYS A 130 14.48 -33.98 -12.81
CA LYS A 130 14.89 -32.69 -13.38
C LYS A 130 14.14 -31.47 -12.82
N TRP A 131 13.07 -31.66 -12.04
CA TRP A 131 12.12 -30.59 -11.70
C TRP A 131 12.01 -30.26 -10.20
N ASN A 132 12.67 -31.02 -9.34
CA ASN A 132 12.71 -30.74 -7.90
C ASN A 132 13.68 -29.58 -7.64
N VAL A 133 13.21 -28.34 -7.82
CA VAL A 133 14.03 -27.13 -7.61
C VAL A 133 14.29 -26.93 -6.12
N PHE A 134 13.32 -27.28 -5.28
CA PHE A 134 13.41 -27.17 -3.82
C PHE A 134 13.25 -28.54 -3.17
N ASP A 135 13.99 -28.78 -2.09
CA ASP A 135 13.74 -29.94 -1.24
C ASP A 135 12.51 -29.71 -0.32
N ILE A 136 12.09 -30.75 0.40
CA ILE A 136 10.92 -30.69 1.30
C ILE A 136 11.08 -29.58 2.36
N LYS A 137 12.29 -29.43 2.92
CA LYS A 137 12.55 -28.45 3.99
C LYS A 137 12.52 -27.03 3.42
N GLN A 138 13.12 -26.81 2.26
CA GLN A 138 13.12 -25.54 1.57
C GLN A 138 11.70 -25.13 1.13
N ALA A 139 10.92 -26.05 0.58
CA ALA A 139 9.53 -25.80 0.20
C ALA A 139 8.68 -25.41 1.42
N ASN A 140 8.80 -26.13 2.54
CA ASN A 140 8.12 -25.77 3.78
C ASN A 140 8.57 -24.39 4.31
N ALA A 141 9.87 -24.09 4.25
CA ALA A 141 10.39 -22.78 4.65
C ALA A 141 9.83 -21.65 3.78
N ILE A 142 9.69 -21.85 2.47
CA ILE A 142 9.06 -20.87 1.58
C ILE A 142 7.59 -20.68 1.95
N ILE A 143 6.85 -21.77 2.16
CA ILE A 143 5.44 -21.69 2.58
C ILE A 143 5.33 -20.91 3.90
N ASP A 144 6.18 -21.20 4.87
CA ASP A 144 6.17 -20.52 6.17
C ASP A 144 6.57 -19.05 6.05
N TYR A 145 7.53 -18.71 5.20
CA TYR A 145 7.85 -17.32 4.85
C TYR A 145 6.62 -16.60 4.28
N LEU A 146 5.97 -17.17 3.25
CA LEU A 146 4.79 -16.55 2.62
C LEU A 146 3.62 -16.38 3.59
N LYS A 147 3.43 -17.33 4.51
CA LYS A 147 2.41 -17.23 5.57
C LYS A 147 2.62 -15.99 6.42
N ILE A 148 3.84 -15.76 6.91
CA ILE A 148 4.12 -14.64 7.83
C ILE A 148 4.32 -13.31 7.10
N SER A 149 4.86 -13.31 5.88
CA SER A 149 5.24 -12.08 5.17
C SER A 149 4.08 -11.48 4.35
N LEU A 150 3.28 -12.33 3.71
CA LEU A 150 2.24 -11.90 2.76
C LEU A 150 0.85 -12.25 3.26
N PHE A 151 0.59 -13.53 3.53
CA PHE A 151 -0.77 -14.02 3.79
C PHE A 151 -1.33 -13.53 5.12
N GLN A 152 -0.50 -13.42 6.17
CA GLN A 152 -0.90 -12.84 7.45
C GLN A 152 -1.40 -11.38 7.30
N HIS A 153 -0.88 -10.65 6.32
CA HIS A 153 -1.20 -9.24 6.08
C HIS A 153 -2.01 -9.03 4.79
N TYR A 154 -2.63 -10.08 4.25
CA TYR A 154 -3.25 -10.04 2.92
C TYR A 154 -4.29 -8.93 2.76
N LYS A 155 -5.16 -8.75 3.77
CA LYS A 155 -6.17 -7.69 3.78
C LYS A 155 -5.58 -6.28 3.78
N LEU A 156 -4.42 -6.09 4.43
CA LEU A 156 -3.72 -4.82 4.42
C LEU A 156 -3.17 -4.51 3.02
N TYR A 157 -2.59 -5.51 2.36
CA TYR A 157 -2.10 -5.34 0.99
C TYR A 157 -3.26 -5.13 -0.01
N GLU A 158 -4.37 -5.85 0.11
CA GLU A 158 -5.58 -5.58 -0.68
C GLU A 158 -6.04 -4.12 -0.50
N PHE A 159 -6.13 -3.65 0.75
CA PHE A 159 -6.48 -2.26 1.04
C PHE A 159 -5.49 -1.28 0.42
N LEU A 160 -4.19 -1.54 0.55
CA LEU A 160 -3.12 -0.68 0.01
C LEU A 160 -3.20 -0.50 -1.51
N PHE A 161 -3.52 -1.57 -2.25
CA PHE A 161 -3.55 -1.55 -3.72
C PHE A 161 -4.88 -1.05 -4.28
N TYR A 162 -6.00 -1.27 -3.58
CA TYR A 162 -7.33 -1.05 -4.16
C TYR A 162 -8.18 0.01 -3.47
N SER A 163 -7.86 0.41 -2.24
CA SER A 163 -8.63 1.45 -1.58
C SER A 163 -8.22 2.82 -2.10
N ALA A 164 -9.23 3.59 -2.54
CA ALA A 164 -9.06 4.99 -2.87
C ALA A 164 -8.61 5.71 -1.59
N ARG A 165 -7.42 6.30 -1.63
CA ARG A 165 -6.96 7.13 -0.51
C ARG A 165 -7.75 8.43 -0.55
N GLU A 166 -8.45 8.73 0.53
CA GLU A 166 -8.96 10.07 0.77
C GLU A 166 -7.76 11.01 0.91
N GLU A 167 -7.46 11.77 -0.14
CA GLU A 167 -6.47 12.83 -0.10
C GLU A 167 -7.05 13.95 0.77
N ILE A 168 -6.72 13.95 2.06
CA ILE A 168 -6.99 15.09 2.93
C ILE A 168 -6.02 16.19 2.49
N VAL A 169 -6.45 17.05 1.56
CA VAL A 169 -5.74 18.27 1.19
C VAL A 169 -5.79 19.20 2.40
N LEU A 170 -4.82 19.06 3.30
CA LEU A 170 -4.57 20.04 4.35
C LEU A 170 -3.98 21.28 3.68
N GLY A 171 -4.85 22.19 3.24
CA GLY A 171 -4.47 23.51 2.73
C GLY A 171 -3.74 24.28 3.82
N THR A 172 -2.43 24.13 3.89
CA THR A 172 -1.59 24.99 4.73
C THR A 172 -1.31 26.24 3.93
N GLU A 173 -2.08 27.28 4.18
CA GLU A 173 -1.84 28.61 3.59
C GLU A 173 -0.52 29.16 4.17
N GLN A 174 0.58 28.96 3.45
CA GLN A 174 1.86 29.56 3.81
C GLN A 174 1.86 31.03 3.37
N ILE A 175 1.53 31.93 4.30
CA ILE A 175 1.74 33.36 4.13
C ILE A 175 3.24 33.63 4.26
N ILE A 176 3.95 33.64 3.14
CA ILE A 176 5.33 34.12 3.09
C ILE A 176 5.26 35.65 2.96
N GLU A 177 5.55 36.36 4.05
CA GLU A 177 5.71 37.81 3.99
C GLU A 177 6.99 38.14 3.21
N VAL A 178 6.82 38.46 1.93
CA VAL A 178 7.92 38.88 1.06
C VAL A 178 8.33 40.29 1.47
N VAL A 179 9.50 40.43 2.08
CA VAL A 179 10.12 41.74 2.37
C VAL A 179 10.20 42.52 1.06
N LYS A 180 9.51 43.67 1.01
CA LYS A 180 9.49 44.50 -0.20
C LYS A 180 10.91 44.94 -0.56
N PRO A 181 11.39 44.68 -1.79
CA PRO A 181 12.68 45.16 -2.23
C PRO A 181 12.53 46.63 -2.62
N SER A 182 12.49 47.52 -1.63
CA SER A 182 12.36 48.95 -1.88
C SER A 182 13.30 49.72 -0.97
N GLY A 183 14.57 49.81 -1.40
CA GLY A 183 15.48 50.96 -1.27
C GLY A 183 15.76 51.59 0.10
N GLY A 184 15.11 51.12 1.17
CA GLY A 184 15.23 51.61 2.53
C GLY A 184 15.72 50.51 3.47
N LEU A 185 16.27 50.94 4.60
CA LEU A 185 16.70 50.04 5.68
C LEU A 185 15.47 49.30 6.20
N PHE A 186 15.52 47.96 6.14
CA PHE A 186 14.56 47.09 6.79
C PHE A 186 15.22 46.51 8.04
N PRO A 187 14.55 46.53 9.21
CA PRO A 187 13.19 47.04 9.46
C PRO A 187 13.13 48.58 9.46
N ASN A 188 11.92 49.14 9.39
CA ASN A 188 11.77 50.60 9.41
C ASN A 188 12.28 51.16 10.74
N PRO A 189 12.86 52.38 10.74
CA PRO A 189 13.09 53.13 11.98
C PRO A 189 11.91 53.04 12.96
N LEU A 190 12.20 52.67 14.22
CA LEU A 190 11.26 52.52 15.34
C LEU A 190 10.39 51.24 15.32
N GLU A 191 10.49 50.37 14.31
CA GLU A 191 9.79 49.09 14.28
C GLU A 191 10.37 48.08 15.28
N GLU A 192 11.67 48.18 15.60
CA GLU A 192 12.35 47.35 16.62
C GLU A 192 12.13 47.82 18.08
N GLY A 193 11.23 48.79 18.32
CA GLY A 193 10.95 49.27 19.68
C GLY A 193 12.11 50.06 20.32
N ILE A 194 12.97 50.65 19.50
CA ILE A 194 14.01 51.57 19.97
C ILE A 194 13.40 52.92 20.32
N SER A 195 13.87 53.54 21.40
CA SER A 195 13.37 54.86 21.81
C SER A 195 13.86 55.94 20.84
N PHE A 196 13.02 56.96 20.61
CA PHE A 196 13.28 58.01 19.62
C PHE A 196 14.58 58.79 19.86
N ASP A 197 14.95 58.96 21.13
CA ASP A 197 16.21 59.58 21.56
C ASP A 197 17.44 58.77 21.12
N ILE A 198 17.38 57.44 21.19
CA ILE A 198 18.46 56.56 20.70
C ILE A 198 18.56 56.64 19.18
N TYR A 199 17.43 56.53 18.48
CA TYR A 199 17.38 56.65 17.02
C TYR A 199 17.99 57.97 16.52
N SER A 200 17.58 59.09 17.11
CA SER A 200 18.00 60.44 16.68
C SER A 200 19.47 60.75 16.97
N THR A 201 20.07 60.06 17.93
CA THR A 201 21.47 60.30 18.32
C THR A 201 22.46 59.62 17.38
N PHE A 202 22.11 58.45 16.85
CA PHE A 202 23.06 57.57 16.15
C PHE A 202 22.75 57.38 14.67
N ILE A 203 21.59 57.81 14.17
CA ILE A 203 21.23 57.74 12.75
C ILE A 203 21.42 59.12 12.12
N GLU A 204 22.27 59.19 11.10
CA GLU A 204 22.54 60.41 10.36
C GLU A 204 21.28 60.86 9.61
N PRO A 205 20.80 62.11 9.78
CA PRO A 205 19.62 62.58 9.06
C PRO A 205 19.86 62.54 7.55
N PRO A 206 18.96 61.98 6.75
CA PRO A 206 19.10 62.01 5.30
C PRO A 206 19.12 63.47 4.81
N PRO A 207 19.86 63.78 3.74
CA PRO A 207 19.93 65.13 3.19
C PRO A 207 18.52 65.61 2.80
N ILE A 208 18.19 66.84 3.23
CA ILE A 208 16.88 67.45 3.06
C ILE A 208 16.57 67.61 1.57
N LEU A 209 15.77 66.69 1.02
CA LEU A 209 15.04 66.93 -0.22
C LEU A 209 13.76 67.69 0.14
N HIS A 210 13.76 69.00 -0.12
CA HIS A 210 12.55 69.80 -0.06
C HIS A 210 11.53 69.24 -1.06
N THR A 211 10.50 68.56 -0.56
CA THR A 211 9.27 68.31 -1.30
C THR A 211 8.13 68.78 -0.42
N GLU A 212 7.43 69.81 -0.90
CA GLU A 212 6.33 70.48 -0.23
C GLU A 212 5.24 69.48 0.17
N ILE A 213 5.02 69.33 1.48
CA ILE A 213 3.85 68.64 2.01
C ILE A 213 2.66 69.59 1.88
N LYS A 214 1.82 69.34 0.88
CA LYS A 214 0.45 69.88 0.86
C LYS A 214 -0.30 69.32 2.06
N ARG A 215 -0.63 70.21 2.99
CA ARG A 215 -1.56 69.97 4.08
C ARG A 215 -2.92 69.59 3.47
N LEU A 216 -3.45 68.41 3.81
CA LEU A 216 -4.87 68.13 3.69
C LEU A 216 -5.35 67.59 5.03
N ASP A 217 -6.07 68.44 5.75
CA ASP A 217 -6.87 68.07 6.91
C ASP A 217 -8.07 67.25 6.44
N GLN A 218 -8.35 66.09 7.05
CA GLN A 218 -9.71 65.56 7.06
C GLN A 218 -9.99 64.70 8.31
N GLU A 219 -10.67 65.36 9.24
CA GLU A 219 -11.77 64.91 10.11
C GLU A 219 -11.73 63.49 10.72
N GLN A 220 -11.64 63.49 12.06
CA GLN A 220 -12.17 62.42 12.91
C GLN A 220 -13.70 62.35 12.73
N GLY A 221 -14.18 61.26 12.14
CA GLY A 221 -15.60 60.86 12.06
C GLY A 221 -15.86 59.56 12.81
N PRO A 222 -17.12 59.24 13.17
CA PRO A 222 -17.48 58.43 14.32
C PRO A 222 -17.36 56.93 14.09
N MET A 223 -17.13 56.24 15.21
CA MET A 223 -17.24 54.80 15.44
C MET A 223 -18.53 54.22 14.85
N GLU A 224 -18.43 53.54 13.71
CA GLU A 224 -19.46 52.60 13.23
C GLU A 224 -19.00 51.18 13.54
N SER A 225 -19.60 50.62 14.59
CA SER A 225 -19.60 49.20 14.89
C SER A 225 -20.36 48.44 13.81
N GLN A 226 -19.63 47.78 12.90
CA GLN A 226 -20.19 46.71 12.09
C GLN A 226 -20.23 45.42 12.94
N PRO A 227 -21.34 44.67 12.95
CA PRO A 227 -21.32 43.31 13.46
C PRO A 227 -20.63 42.45 12.39
N GLU A 228 -19.41 42.00 12.68
CA GLU A 228 -18.85 40.84 11.99
C GLU A 228 -19.73 39.65 12.34
N ALA A 229 -20.59 39.25 11.40
CA ALA A 229 -21.23 37.96 11.44
C ALA A 229 -20.13 36.91 11.21
N SER A 230 -19.60 36.36 12.30
CA SER A 230 -18.91 35.08 12.28
C SER A 230 -19.84 34.05 11.60
N PRO A 231 -19.43 33.33 10.54
CA PRO A 231 -20.02 32.03 10.29
C PRO A 231 -19.63 31.20 11.50
N SER A 232 -20.55 31.09 12.45
CA SER A 232 -20.48 30.07 13.46
C SER A 232 -20.53 28.75 12.70
N ASP A 233 -19.37 28.15 12.44
CA ASP A 233 -19.24 26.72 12.23
C ASP A 233 -19.74 26.06 13.52
N THR A 234 -21.07 25.96 13.64
CA THR A 234 -21.68 25.08 14.61
C THR A 234 -21.28 23.69 14.20
N ASP A 235 -20.30 23.14 14.91
CA ASP A 235 -19.88 21.74 14.82
C ASP A 235 -21.15 20.87 14.69
N ALA A 236 -21.23 20.09 13.61
CA ALA A 236 -22.40 19.28 13.26
C ALA A 236 -22.70 18.20 14.34
N LEU A 237 -21.80 18.03 15.30
CA LEU A 237 -21.96 17.18 16.48
C LEU A 237 -22.57 17.91 17.69
N VAL A 238 -22.80 19.22 17.61
CA VAL A 238 -23.47 20.01 18.66
C VAL A 238 -24.91 19.53 18.82
N GLY A 239 -25.14 18.75 19.87
CA GLY A 239 -26.46 18.21 20.22
C GLY A 239 -26.50 16.69 20.31
N PHE A 240 -25.49 15.99 19.81
CA PHE A 240 -25.37 14.54 20.01
C PHE A 240 -24.62 14.26 21.31
N THR A 241 -25.26 13.49 22.19
CA THR A 241 -24.64 12.98 23.40
C THR A 241 -23.96 11.64 23.13
N ILE A 242 -23.01 11.27 24.00
CA ILE A 242 -22.33 9.97 23.93
C ILE A 242 -23.35 8.83 24.07
N GLU A 243 -24.45 9.07 24.78
CA GLU A 243 -25.57 8.14 24.93
C GLU A 243 -26.31 7.88 23.61
N ASP A 244 -26.45 8.89 22.75
CA ASP A 244 -27.06 8.73 21.42
C ASP A 244 -26.22 7.81 20.53
N VAL A 245 -24.90 8.00 20.54
CA VAL A 245 -23.95 7.16 19.80
C VAL A 245 -23.97 5.71 20.32
N LYS A 246 -23.98 5.53 21.65
CA LYS A 246 -24.08 4.20 22.27
C LYS A 246 -25.39 3.50 21.92
N SER A 247 -26.50 4.23 21.89
CA SER A 247 -27.80 3.68 21.53
C SER A 247 -27.84 3.20 20.09
N VAL A 248 -27.35 4.01 19.15
CA VAL A 248 -27.29 3.63 17.73
C VAL A 248 -26.36 2.43 17.53
N LEU A 249 -25.20 2.43 18.21
CA LEU A 249 -24.26 1.31 18.12
C LEU A 249 -24.85 0.00 18.68
N ALA A 250 -25.56 0.07 19.81
CA ALA A 250 -26.24 -1.08 20.39
C ALA A 250 -27.32 -1.63 19.44
N GLN A 251 -28.13 -0.74 18.86
CA GLN A 251 -29.16 -1.11 17.90
C GLN A 251 -28.57 -1.79 16.65
N VAL A 252 -27.53 -1.20 16.05
CA VAL A 252 -26.85 -1.79 14.88
C VAL A 252 -26.24 -3.14 15.21
N THR A 253 -25.68 -3.28 16.41
CA THR A 253 -25.09 -4.56 16.87
C THR A 253 -26.17 -5.63 17.00
N ASP A 254 -27.30 -5.31 17.63
CA ASP A 254 -28.42 -6.24 17.79
C ASP A 254 -29.01 -6.64 16.43
N ASP A 255 -29.19 -5.69 15.51
CA ASP A 255 -29.73 -5.97 14.17
C ASP A 255 -28.83 -6.92 13.37
N ILE A 256 -27.50 -6.71 13.42
CA ILE A 256 -26.53 -7.59 12.76
C ILE A 256 -26.54 -8.98 13.41
N LEU A 257 -26.56 -9.05 14.75
CA LEU A 257 -26.52 -10.32 15.47
C LEU A 257 -27.78 -11.15 15.21
N ILE A 258 -28.96 -10.51 15.20
CA ILE A 258 -30.23 -11.14 14.83
C ILE A 258 -30.17 -11.64 13.39
N SER A 259 -29.70 -10.81 12.45
CA SER A 259 -29.58 -11.19 11.04
C SER A 259 -28.68 -12.42 10.85
N ILE A 260 -27.50 -12.44 11.45
CA ILE A 260 -26.58 -13.58 11.40
C ILE A 260 -27.22 -14.83 12.02
N GLN A 261 -27.90 -14.69 13.16
CA GLN A 261 -28.54 -15.82 13.82
C GLN A 261 -29.68 -16.40 12.97
N THR A 262 -30.46 -15.55 12.30
CA THR A 262 -31.49 -16.01 11.36
C THR A 262 -30.90 -16.71 10.16
N GLU A 263 -29.82 -16.18 9.56
CA GLU A 263 -29.17 -16.80 8.41
C GLU A 263 -28.58 -18.18 8.75
N ILE A 264 -27.91 -18.31 9.90
CA ILE A 264 -27.36 -19.59 10.36
C ILE A 264 -28.48 -20.62 10.54
N ASN A 265 -29.58 -20.23 11.20
CA ASN A 265 -30.72 -21.14 11.43
C ASN A 265 -31.35 -21.60 10.12
N GLU A 266 -31.54 -20.70 9.15
CA GLU A 266 -32.10 -21.03 7.84
C GLU A 266 -31.18 -21.98 7.05
N LYS A 267 -29.86 -21.69 7.02
CA LYS A 267 -28.87 -22.56 6.36
C LYS A 267 -28.82 -23.95 7.00
N LEU A 268 -28.90 -24.02 8.32
CA LEU A 268 -28.92 -25.29 9.05
C LEU A 268 -30.17 -26.09 8.73
N GLN A 269 -31.34 -25.45 8.69
CA GLN A 269 -32.60 -26.10 8.33
C GLN A 269 -32.56 -26.65 6.90
N ILE A 270 -32.07 -25.87 5.93
CA ILE A 270 -31.93 -26.31 4.53
C ILE A 270 -31.01 -27.53 4.43
N GLN A 271 -29.89 -27.53 5.17
CA GLN A 271 -28.99 -28.70 5.21
C GLN A 271 -29.66 -29.91 5.84
N GLU A 272 -30.36 -29.75 6.96
CA GLU A 272 -31.06 -30.84 7.64
C GLU A 272 -32.12 -31.48 6.73
N GLU A 273 -32.93 -30.67 6.05
CA GLU A 273 -33.91 -31.14 5.07
C GLU A 273 -33.25 -31.90 3.90
N ALA A 274 -32.12 -31.39 3.39
CA ALA A 274 -31.38 -32.04 2.33
C ALA A 274 -30.79 -33.40 2.75
N PHE A 275 -30.27 -33.50 3.99
CA PHE A 275 -29.78 -34.77 4.53
C PHE A 275 -30.92 -35.75 4.80
N ASN A 276 -32.03 -35.30 5.39
CA ASN A 276 -33.21 -36.12 5.60
C ASN A 276 -33.77 -36.67 4.28
N ALA A 277 -33.83 -35.85 3.23
CA ALA A 277 -34.25 -36.30 1.90
C ALA A 277 -33.31 -37.36 1.31
N ARG A 278 -31.99 -37.26 1.54
CA ARG A 278 -31.02 -38.29 1.13
C ARG A 278 -31.20 -39.60 1.92
N ILE A 279 -31.42 -39.51 3.22
CA ILE A 279 -31.66 -40.68 4.08
C ILE A 279 -32.95 -41.40 3.64
N GLU A 280 -34.03 -40.68 3.38
CA GLU A 280 -35.29 -41.26 2.92
C GLU A 280 -35.18 -41.91 1.54
N LYS A 281 -34.33 -41.37 0.63
CA LYS A 281 -34.01 -42.04 -0.63
C LYS A 281 -33.27 -43.35 -0.41
N LEU A 282 -32.32 -43.39 0.54
CA LEU A 282 -31.56 -44.61 0.87
C LEU A 282 -32.42 -45.67 1.57
N LYS A 283 -33.43 -45.29 2.35
CA LYS A 283 -34.38 -46.24 2.97
C LYS A 283 -35.38 -46.85 1.99
N LYS A 284 -35.62 -46.21 0.85
CA LYS A 284 -36.57 -46.67 -0.19
C LYS A 284 -35.91 -47.50 -1.30
N ALA A 285 -34.57 -47.61 -1.29
CA ALA A 285 -33.79 -48.47 -2.17
C ALA A 285 -33.52 -49.82 -1.48
#